data_AF-A0AAN4LC18-F1
#
_entry.id   AF-A0AAN4LC18-F1
#
_cell.length_a   1.000
_cell.length_b   1.000
_cell.length_c   1.000
_cell.angle_alpha   90.00
_cell.angle_beta   90.00
_cell.angle_gamma   90.00
#
_symmetry.space_group_name_H-M   'P 1'
#
loop_
_entity.id
_entity.type
_entity.pdbx_description
1 polymer ?
#
loop_
_entity_poly.entity_id
_entity_poly.type
_entity_poly.pdbx_seq_one_letter_code
_entity_poly.pdbx_strand_id
1 'polypeptide(L)'
;MEREYTQHGGKKGAGLRTGIVVLVVLLVILVTTNPNEEDFVAWLASEHDIHASYDVNDGRTFTQTIDGEEKKLHYKGGHIGHIGHIGIFSTYSYRFADNEEKEIQIEAVGIMNMLFDR
;
A
#
# COMPACT_ATOMS: atom_id res chain seq x y z
N MET A 1 6.85 -63.78 27.72
CA MET A 1 7.43 -62.43 27.73
C MET A 1 7.47 -61.95 26.28
N GLU A 2 6.53 -61.11 25.87
CA GLU A 2 6.62 -60.38 24.60
C GLU A 2 6.20 -58.94 24.89
N ARG A 3 7.11 -58.00 24.67
CA ARG A 3 6.85 -56.57 24.78
C ARG A 3 6.65 -56.04 23.37
N GLU A 4 5.40 -55.73 23.01
CA GLU A 4 5.10 -54.92 21.84
C GLU A 4 5.67 -53.51 22.05
N TYR A 5 6.74 -53.19 21.33
CA TYR A 5 7.20 -51.82 21.17
C TYR A 5 6.37 -51.19 20.04
N THR A 6 5.26 -50.57 20.39
CA THR A 6 4.57 -49.64 19.48
C THR A 6 5.48 -48.45 19.21
N GLN A 7 6.10 -48.46 18.05
CA GLN A 7 6.90 -47.39 17.50
C GLN A 7 5.99 -46.19 17.21
N HIS A 8 5.87 -45.28 18.19
CA HIS A 8 5.23 -43.98 17.98
C HIS A 8 6.18 -43.09 17.15
N GLY A 9 6.16 -43.31 15.83
CA GLY A 9 6.84 -42.47 14.84
C GLY A 9 6.30 -41.05 14.94
N GLY A 10 7.07 -40.19 15.62
CA GLY A 10 6.71 -38.80 15.85
C GLY A 10 6.51 -38.06 14.53
N LYS A 11 5.27 -37.65 14.25
CA LYS A 11 4.88 -36.71 13.19
C LYS A 11 5.42 -35.28 13.41
N LYS A 12 6.62 -35.14 13.97
CA LYS A 12 7.22 -33.84 14.34
C LYS A 12 7.63 -33.02 13.11
N GLY A 13 7.88 -33.66 11.96
CA GLY A 13 8.26 -32.98 10.71
C GLY A 13 7.10 -32.51 9.83
N ALA A 14 5.93 -33.16 9.90
CA ALA A 14 4.79 -32.82 9.05
C ALA A 14 4.12 -31.50 9.48
N GLY A 15 3.90 -31.32 10.80
CA GLY A 15 3.31 -30.10 11.34
C GLY A 15 4.19 -28.85 11.16
N LEU A 16 5.52 -29.01 11.27
CA LEU A 16 6.47 -27.91 11.04
C LEU A 16 6.49 -27.48 9.57
N ARG A 17 6.47 -28.43 8.64
CA ARG A 17 6.41 -28.15 7.20
C ARG A 17 5.09 -27.47 6.81
N THR A 18 3.96 -27.95 7.32
CA THR A 18 2.66 -27.31 7.09
C THR A 18 2.61 -25.90 7.70
N GLY A 19 3.14 -25.71 8.91
CA GLY A 19 3.21 -24.39 9.55
C GLY A 19 4.05 -23.38 8.77
N ILE A 20 5.21 -23.81 8.24
CA ILE A 20 6.05 -22.97 7.38
C ILE A 20 5.33 -22.61 6.08
N VAL A 21 4.65 -23.56 5.44
CA VAL A 21 3.87 -23.29 4.21
C VAL A 21 2.77 -22.26 4.47
N VAL A 22 2.01 -22.40 5.56
CA VAL A 22 0.97 -21.43 5.93
C VAL A 22 1.57 -20.04 6.19
N LEU A 23 2.71 -19.97 6.90
CA LEU A 23 3.40 -18.71 7.17
C LEU A 23 3.87 -18.02 5.87
N VAL A 24 4.46 -18.79 4.95
CA VAL A 24 4.90 -18.28 3.65
C VAL A 24 3.72 -17.77 2.82
N VAL A 25 2.60 -18.49 2.80
CA VAL A 25 1.38 -18.04 2.10
C VAL A 25 0.86 -16.73 2.70
N LEU A 26 0.82 -16.60 4.03
CA LEU A 26 0.42 -15.35 4.69
C LEU A 26 1.35 -14.18 4.34
N LEU A 27 2.66 -14.40 4.28
CA LEU A 27 3.63 -13.39 3.87
C LEU A 27 3.45 -12.99 2.40
N VAL A 28 3.18 -13.94 1.51
CA VAL A 28 2.87 -13.63 0.10
C VAL A 28 1.61 -12.78 0.00
N ILE A 29 0.53 -13.13 0.71
CA ILE A 29 -0.71 -12.34 0.73
C ILE A 29 -0.43 -10.93 1.24
N LEU A 30 0.31 -10.78 2.33
CA LEU A 30 0.68 -9.46 2.87
C LEU A 30 1.44 -8.61 1.86
N VAL A 31 2.40 -9.19 1.13
CA VAL A 31 3.19 -8.47 0.13
C VAL A 31 2.34 -8.12 -1.10
N THR A 32 1.49 -9.03 -1.58
CA THR A 32 0.65 -8.79 -2.77
C THR A 32 -0.56 -7.91 -2.48
N THR A 33 -0.96 -7.75 -1.21
CA THR A 33 -2.06 -6.86 -0.80
C THR A 33 -1.55 -5.49 -0.36
N ASN A 34 -0.24 -5.22 -0.40
CA ASN A 34 0.22 -3.87 -0.09
C ASN A 34 -0.22 -2.93 -1.23
N PRO A 35 -1.00 -1.87 -0.92
CA PRO A 35 -1.47 -0.93 -1.95
C PRO A 35 -0.25 -0.34 -2.67
N ASN A 36 -0.33 -0.23 -3.99
CA ASN A 36 0.73 0.33 -4.82
C ASN A 36 0.52 1.85 -5.05
N GLU A 37 1.35 2.46 -5.90
CA GLU A 37 1.19 3.88 -6.25
C GLU A 37 -0.15 4.17 -6.97
N GLU A 38 -0.66 3.24 -7.77
CA GLU A 38 -1.94 3.39 -8.47
C GLU A 38 -3.11 3.37 -7.48
N ASP A 39 -3.06 2.50 -6.48
CA ASP A 39 -4.03 2.45 -5.37
C ASP A 39 -4.01 3.77 -4.58
N PHE A 40 -2.82 4.34 -4.37
CA PHE A 40 -2.68 5.65 -3.73
C PHE A 40 -3.29 6.77 -4.56
N VAL A 41 -3.08 6.77 -5.88
CA VAL A 41 -3.71 7.74 -6.79
C VAL A 41 -5.23 7.58 -6.83
N ALA A 42 -5.73 6.34 -6.81
CA ALA A 42 -7.16 6.06 -6.74
C ALA A 42 -7.77 6.55 -5.42
N TRP A 43 -7.05 6.38 -4.30
CA TRP A 43 -7.45 6.89 -3.00
C TRP A 43 -7.45 8.42 -2.94
N LEU A 44 -6.47 9.09 -3.56
CA LEU A 44 -6.46 10.55 -3.69
C LEU A 44 -7.73 11.06 -4.40
N ALA A 45 -8.18 10.35 -5.43
CA ALA A 45 -9.42 10.69 -6.14
C ALA A 45 -10.67 10.43 -5.28
N SER A 46 -10.71 9.36 -4.50
CA SER A 46 -11.90 9.05 -3.68
C SER A 46 -12.00 9.88 -2.39
N GLU A 47 -10.87 10.12 -1.72
CA GLU A 47 -10.84 10.72 -0.38
C GLU A 47 -10.65 12.23 -0.44
N HIS A 48 -9.82 12.72 -1.37
CA HIS A 48 -9.46 14.14 -1.48
C HIS A 48 -10.01 14.82 -2.74
N ASP A 49 -10.79 14.10 -3.56
CA ASP A 49 -11.28 14.56 -4.87
C ASP A 49 -10.15 15.02 -5.81
N ILE A 50 -8.95 14.44 -5.64
CA ILE A 50 -7.77 14.77 -6.46
C ILE A 50 -7.63 13.74 -7.57
N HIS A 51 -7.93 14.15 -8.79
CA HIS A 51 -7.83 13.33 -9.98
C HIS A 51 -6.46 13.49 -10.62
N ALA A 52 -5.79 12.37 -10.90
CA ALA A 52 -4.60 12.37 -11.73
C ALA A 52 -4.98 12.15 -13.20
N SER A 53 -4.51 13.04 -14.07
CA SER A 53 -4.63 12.88 -15.52
C SER A 53 -3.24 12.86 -16.15
N TYR A 54 -3.08 12.05 -17.19
CA TYR A 54 -1.82 11.95 -17.92
C TYR A 54 -1.95 12.70 -19.25
N ASP A 55 -1.14 13.74 -19.42
CA ASP A 55 -0.99 14.47 -20.66
C ASP A 55 0.38 14.14 -21.29
N VAL A 56 0.41 13.91 -22.60
CA VAL A 56 1.64 13.57 -23.33
C VAL A 56 2.65 14.73 -23.40
N ASN A 57 2.20 15.97 -23.28
CA ASN A 57 3.04 17.17 -23.32
C ASN A 57 3.44 17.64 -21.91
N ASP A 58 2.50 17.56 -20.96
CA ASP A 58 2.67 18.08 -19.59
C ASP A 58 3.02 17.00 -18.56
N GLY A 59 2.97 15.72 -18.94
CA GLY A 59 3.18 14.58 -18.04
C GLY A 59 1.99 14.34 -17.11
N ARG A 60 2.26 13.86 -15.88
CA ARG A 60 1.21 13.62 -14.88
C ARG A 60 0.75 14.96 -14.28
N THR A 61 -0.50 15.30 -14.51
CA THR A 61 -1.18 16.47 -13.94
C THR A 61 -2.18 16.03 -12.89
N PHE A 62 -2.41 16.89 -11.89
CA PHE A 62 -3.38 16.63 -10.84
C PHE A 62 -4.40 17.76 -10.84
N THR A 63 -5.68 17.42 -10.71
CA THR A 63 -6.79 18.37 -10.63
C THR A 63 -7.61 18.07 -9.38
N GLN A 64 -8.21 19.10 -8.80
CA GLN A 64 -9.11 18.97 -7.66
C GLN A 64 -10.35 19.83 -7.89
N THR A 65 -11.53 19.31 -7.60
CA THR A 65 -12.75 20.12 -7.65
C THR A 65 -12.89 20.89 -6.34
N ILE A 66 -12.77 22.21 -6.40
CA ILE A 66 -13.00 23.09 -5.25
C ILE A 66 -14.17 24.00 -5.61
N ASP A 67 -15.24 23.96 -4.81
CA ASP A 67 -16.46 24.75 -5.01
C ASP A 67 -17.14 24.55 -6.39
N GLY A 68 -16.95 23.37 -7.00
CA GLY A 68 -17.51 23.02 -8.31
C GLY A 68 -16.67 23.48 -9.51
N GLU A 69 -15.51 24.12 -9.26
CA GLU A 69 -14.52 24.46 -10.29
C GLU A 69 -13.32 23.51 -10.21
N GLU A 70 -12.89 23.01 -11.38
CA GLU A 70 -11.69 22.19 -11.47
C GLU A 70 -10.44 23.07 -11.39
N LYS A 71 -9.64 22.89 -10.33
CA LYS A 71 -8.37 23.57 -10.15
C LYS A 71 -7.20 22.64 -10.42
N LYS A 72 -6.24 23.09 -11.23
CA LYS A 72 -4.99 22.34 -11.48
C LYS A 72 -4.07 22.50 -10.27
N LEU A 73 -3.66 21.37 -9.70
CA LEU A 73 -2.67 21.27 -8.64
C LEU A 73 -1.28 21.01 -9.25
N HIS A 74 -0.30 21.81 -8.83
CA HIS A 74 1.08 21.62 -9.24
C HIS A 74 1.76 20.60 -8.34
N TYR A 75 2.08 19.42 -8.87
CA TYR A 75 2.87 18.44 -8.14
C TYR A 75 4.29 18.96 -7.90
N LYS A 76 4.65 19.18 -6.63
CA LYS A 76 5.98 19.66 -6.21
C LYS A 76 6.94 18.51 -5.93
N GLY A 77 6.41 17.31 -5.70
CA GLY A 77 7.18 16.12 -5.40
C GLY A 77 6.50 15.27 -4.35
N GLY A 78 6.92 14.02 -4.27
CA GLY A 78 6.32 13.04 -3.38
C GLY A 78 7.34 11.99 -3.01
N HIS A 79 7.18 11.44 -1.81
CA HIS A 79 7.99 10.35 -1.33
C HIS A 79 7.09 9.18 -1.02
N ILE A 80 7.35 8.06 -1.70
CA ILE A 80 6.80 6.77 -1.33
C ILE A 80 7.82 6.16 -0.37
N GLY A 81 7.61 6.42 0.91
CA GLY A 81 8.40 5.83 1.97
C GLY A 81 7.89 4.43 2.22
N HIS A 82 8.57 3.41 1.71
CA HIS A 82 8.36 2.04 2.16
C HIS A 82 8.98 1.89 3.57
N ILE A 83 8.27 2.38 4.58
CA ILE A 83 8.67 2.23 5.97
C ILE A 83 8.33 0.79 6.32
N GLY A 84 9.36 -0.06 6.39
CA GLY A 84 9.21 -1.45 6.75
C GLY A 84 9.87 -2.32 5.71
N HIS A 85 11.09 -2.76 6.03
CA HIS A 85 11.90 -3.76 5.33
C HIS A 85 11.20 -5.12 5.05
N ILE A 86 9.87 -5.21 5.18
CA ILE A 86 9.07 -6.44 5.11
C ILE A 86 7.72 -6.23 4.34
N GLY A 87 7.46 -5.04 3.77
CA GLY A 87 6.31 -4.85 2.86
C GLY A 87 4.92 -4.98 3.50
N ILE A 88 4.79 -4.78 4.81
CA ILE A 88 3.51 -4.89 5.53
C ILE A 88 2.76 -3.54 5.55
N PHE A 89 3.49 -2.44 5.52
CA PHE A 89 2.92 -1.09 5.46
C PHE A 89 3.76 -0.21 4.54
N SER A 90 3.09 0.69 3.83
CA SER A 90 3.70 1.68 2.94
C SER A 90 3.25 3.05 3.37
N THR A 91 4.13 4.05 3.29
CA THR A 91 3.74 5.44 3.50
C THR A 91 3.87 6.21 2.21
N TYR A 92 2.84 6.98 1.91
CA TYR A 92 2.74 7.81 0.72
C TYR A 92 2.67 9.25 1.19
N SER A 93 3.50 10.12 0.63
CA SER A 93 3.47 11.56 0.93
C SER A 93 3.58 12.30 -0.39
N TYR A 94 2.52 12.98 -0.81
CA TYR A 94 2.52 13.82 -2.02
C TYR A 94 2.38 15.29 -1.61
N ARG A 95 3.19 16.14 -2.21
CA ARG A 95 3.12 17.59 -2.05
C ARG A 95 2.62 18.22 -3.34
N PHE A 96 1.59 19.03 -3.18
CA PHE A 96 0.97 19.82 -4.21
C PHE A 96 1.11 21.30 -3.84
N ALA A 97 1.09 22.16 -4.85
CA ALA A 97 0.87 23.58 -4.67
C ALA A 97 -0.38 23.97 -5.46
N ASP A 98 -1.31 24.67 -4.83
CA ASP A 98 -2.41 25.32 -5.54
C ASP A 98 -1.88 26.56 -6.31
N ASN A 99 -2.71 27.14 -7.17
CA ASN A 99 -2.42 28.32 -7.97
C ASN A 99 -2.08 29.56 -7.13
N GLU A 100 -2.45 29.57 -5.85
CA GLU A 100 -2.07 30.61 -4.88
C GLU A 100 -0.74 30.32 -4.17
N GLU A 101 0.06 29.37 -4.68
CA GLU A 101 1.31 28.85 -4.06
C GLU A 101 1.12 28.25 -2.66
N LYS A 102 -0.13 28.00 -2.25
CA LYS A 102 -0.42 27.32 -1.01
C LYS A 102 -0.02 25.86 -1.12
N GLU A 103 0.95 25.44 -0.31
CA GLU A 103 1.40 24.05 -0.26
C GLU A 103 0.36 23.17 0.44
N ILE A 104 -0.03 22.10 -0.23
CA ILE A 104 -0.93 21.05 0.26
C ILE A 104 -0.09 19.78 0.33
N GLN A 105 0.10 19.26 1.55
CA GLN A 105 0.76 17.98 1.76
C GLN A 105 -0.29 16.95 2.15
N ILE A 106 -0.37 15.86 1.40
CA ILE A 106 -1.25 14.73 1.69
C ILE A 106 -0.38 13.53 2.01
N GLU A 107 -0.63 12.95 3.17
CA GLU A 107 0.11 11.79 3.68
C GLU A 107 -0.85 10.64 3.95
N ALA A 108 -0.53 9.45 3.44
CA ALA A 108 -1.30 8.25 3.68
C ALA A 108 -0.43 7.10 4.16
N VAL A 109 -1.04 6.22 4.97
CA VAL A 109 -0.49 4.93 5.36
C VAL A 109 -1.29 3.83 4.68
N GLY A 110 -0.61 3.04 3.85
CA GLY A 110 -1.13 1.84 3.23
C GLY A 110 -0.93 0.61 4.11
N ILE A 111 -2.01 -0.10 4.44
CA ILE A 111 -2.02 -1.37 5.18
C ILE A 111 -3.04 -2.29 4.52
N MET A 112 -2.65 -3.51 4.13
CA MET A 112 -3.58 -4.57 3.65
C MET A 112 -4.68 -4.05 2.68
N ASN A 113 -4.28 -3.54 1.52
CA ASN A 113 -5.15 -3.04 0.46
C ASN A 113 -6.02 -1.83 0.83
N MET A 114 -5.74 -1.20 1.98
CA MET A 114 -6.42 0.01 2.44
C MET A 114 -5.40 1.13 2.61
N LEU A 115 -5.87 2.35 2.39
CA LEU A 115 -5.11 3.58 2.59
C LEU A 115 -5.86 4.45 3.59
N PHE A 116 -5.10 5.04 4.50
CA PHE A 116 -5.61 5.87 5.59
C PHE A 116 -4.85 7.19 5.63
N ASP A 117 -5.56 8.29 5.86
CA ASP A 117 -4.96 9.60 6.13
C ASP A 117 -4.09 9.53 7.40
N ARG A 118 -2.94 10.22 7.37
CA ARG A 118 -1.92 10.16 8.43
C ARG A 118 -1.94 11.36 9.36
#